data_AF-A0A8K0KHA9-F1
#
_entry.id   AF-A0A8K0KHA9-F1
#
_cell.length_a   1.000
_cell.length_b   1.000
_cell.length_c   1.000
_cell.angle_alpha   90.00
_cell.angle_beta   90.00
_cell.angle_gamma   90.00
#
_symmetry.space_group_name_H-M   'P 1'
#
loop_
_entity.id
_entity.type
_entity.pdbx_description
1 polymer ?
#
loop_
_entity_poly.entity_id
_entity_poly.type
_entity_poly.pdbx_seq_one_letter_code
_entity_poly.pdbx_strand_id
1 'polypeptide(L)'
;MWRMQAETLLIKNDLWQYVTGEKLNPEVIEENAKLLEELEKWRNMDQKARSDLILSINPSELKQFKGCETSREVWLKLESIYALKGPA
;
A
#
# COMPACT_ATOMS: atom_id res chain seq x y z
N MET A 1 7.08 9.14 13.57
CA MET A 1 5.71 8.86 14.07
C MET A 1 4.79 8.27 13.00
N TRP A 2 4.68 8.86 11.80
CA TRP A 2 3.82 8.35 10.72
C TRP A 2 4.01 6.85 10.42
N ARG A 3 5.27 6.38 10.32
CA ARG A 3 5.60 5.00 9.94
C ARG A 3 5.04 3.99 10.94
N MET A 4 5.23 4.25 12.22
CA MET A 4 4.76 3.36 13.29
C MET A 4 3.23 3.26 13.33
N GLN A 5 2.52 4.38 13.09
CA GLN A 5 1.06 4.40 13.04
C GLN A 5 0.52 3.64 11.82
N ALA A 6 1.10 3.91 10.64
CA ALA A 6 0.71 3.24 9.40
C ALA A 6 1.04 1.73 9.43
N GLU A 7 2.23 1.36 9.90
CA GLU A 7 2.64 -0.04 10.06
C GLU A 7 1.71 -0.78 11.04
N THR A 8 1.41 -0.19 12.20
CA THR A 8 0.49 -0.79 13.19
C THR A 8 -0.92 -0.99 12.63
N LEU A 9 -1.44 0.00 11.89
CA LEU A 9 -2.76 -0.08 11.25
C LEU A 9 -2.81 -1.21 10.22
N LEU A 10 -1.78 -1.31 9.38
CA LEU A 10 -1.69 -2.32 8.33
C LEU A 10 -1.46 -3.73 8.89
N ILE A 11 -0.63 -3.88 9.91
CA ILE A 11 -0.43 -5.17 10.60
C ILE A 11 -1.74 -5.62 11.24
N LYS A 12 -2.46 -4.73 11.93
CA LYS A 12 -3.76 -5.04 12.55
C LYS A 12 -4.80 -5.54 11.54
N ASN A 13 -4.71 -5.09 10.29
CA ASN A 13 -5.64 -5.45 9.22
C ASN A 13 -5.13 -6.59 8.32
N ASP A 14 -3.98 -7.19 8.63
CA ASP A 14 -3.29 -8.21 7.80
C ASP A 14 -2.92 -7.72 6.39
N LEU A 15 -2.74 -6.40 6.25
CA LEU A 15 -2.49 -5.70 4.98
C LEU A 15 -1.00 -5.40 4.74
N TRP A 16 -0.15 -5.54 5.77
CA TRP A 16 1.27 -5.20 5.70
C TRP A 16 2.02 -5.84 4.52
N GLN A 17 1.73 -7.11 4.24
CA GLN A 17 2.33 -7.91 3.16
C GLN A 17 2.14 -7.32 1.74
N TYR A 18 1.07 -6.56 1.50
CA TYR A 18 0.81 -5.92 0.20
C TYR A 18 1.67 -4.67 0.03
N VAL A 19 1.98 -4.00 1.14
CA VAL A 19 2.68 -2.73 1.18
C VAL A 19 4.19 -2.93 1.11
N THR A 20 4.71 -3.97 1.78
CA THR A 20 6.12 -4.38 1.66
C THR A 20 6.43 -5.02 0.31
N GLY A 21 5.41 -5.45 -0.43
CA GLY A 21 5.57 -6.22 -1.66
C GLY A 21 5.98 -7.66 -1.43
N GLU A 22 5.84 -8.17 -0.19
CA GLU A 22 6.03 -9.59 0.14
C GLU A 22 4.99 -10.46 -0.59
N LYS A 23 3.75 -9.95 -0.70
CA LYS A 23 2.72 -10.56 -1.54
C LYS A 23 2.77 -9.95 -2.93
N LEU A 24 3.52 -10.57 -3.82
CA LEU A 24 3.62 -10.18 -5.22
C LEU A 24 2.27 -10.35 -5.93
N ASN A 25 1.95 -9.39 -6.81
CA ASN A 25 0.79 -9.47 -7.68
C ASN A 25 0.90 -10.75 -8.52
N PRO A 26 -0.07 -11.68 -8.46
CA PRO A 26 -0.03 -12.89 -9.29
C PRO A 26 -0.04 -12.45 -10.77
N GLU A 27 1.10 -12.61 -11.46
CA GLU A 27 1.13 -12.39 -12.91
C GLU A 27 0.20 -13.41 -13.58
N VAL A 28 -0.69 -12.92 -14.45
CA VAL A 28 -1.62 -13.77 -15.20
C VAL A 28 -0.84 -14.51 -16.29
N ILE A 29 -0.26 -15.66 -15.93
CA ILE A 29 0.53 -16.46 -16.87
C ILE A 29 -0.38 -17.26 -17.82
N GLU A 30 -1.65 -17.46 -17.50
CA GLU A 30 -2.65 -18.09 -18.39
C GLU A 30 -4.06 -17.82 -17.84
N GLU A 31 -5.11 -17.97 -18.67
CA GLU A 31 -6.55 -17.82 -18.34
C GLU A 31 -7.04 -18.87 -17.31
N ASN A 32 -6.37 -18.95 -16.17
CA ASN A 32 -6.73 -19.79 -15.05
C ASN A 32 -7.73 -19.02 -14.20
N ALA A 33 -8.99 -19.46 -14.21
CA ALA A 33 -10.06 -18.84 -13.43
C ALA A 33 -9.72 -18.68 -11.94
N LYS A 34 -8.92 -19.59 -11.36
CA LYS A 34 -8.44 -19.45 -9.98
C LYS A 34 -7.49 -18.27 -9.81
N LEU A 35 -6.62 -18.04 -10.78
CA LEU A 35 -5.62 -16.98 -10.74
C LEU A 35 -6.28 -15.60 -10.92
N LEU A 36 -7.32 -15.51 -11.74
CA LEU A 36 -8.15 -14.30 -11.83
C LEU A 36 -8.83 -13.98 -10.50
N GLU A 37 -9.41 -14.99 -9.83
CA GLU A 37 -10.02 -14.80 -8.51
C GLU A 37 -8.99 -14.37 -7.45
N GLU A 38 -7.78 -14.95 -7.47
CA GLU A 38 -6.68 -14.56 -6.59
C GLU A 38 -6.17 -13.14 -6.89
N LEU A 39 -6.13 -12.74 -8.15
CA LEU A 39 -5.76 -11.38 -8.57
C LEU A 39 -6.81 -10.36 -8.15
N GLU A 40 -8.10 -10.64 -8.29
CA GLU A 40 -9.17 -9.77 -7.80
C GLU A 40 -9.13 -9.63 -6.28
N LYS A 41 -8.92 -10.75 -5.55
CA LYS A 41 -8.71 -10.73 -4.10
C LYS A 41 -7.49 -9.91 -3.72
N TRP A 42 -6.38 -10.08 -4.43
CA TRP A 42 -5.16 -9.31 -4.21
C TRP A 42 -5.42 -7.82 -4.42
N ARG A 43 -6.07 -7.45 -5.53
CA ARG A 43 -6.40 -6.07 -5.87
C ARG A 43 -7.31 -5.41 -4.85
N ASN A 44 -8.32 -6.13 -4.36
CA ASN A 44 -9.21 -5.62 -3.31
C ASN A 44 -8.45 -5.35 -2.01
N MET A 45 -7.54 -6.25 -1.62
CA MET A 45 -6.73 -6.08 -0.41
C MET A 45 -5.69 -4.97 -0.56
N ASP A 46 -5.04 -4.85 -1.73
CA ASP A 46 -4.12 -3.76 -2.03
C ASP A 46 -4.85 -2.40 -2.02
N GLN A 47 -6.05 -2.31 -2.59
CA GLN A 47 -6.86 -1.08 -2.51
C GLN A 47 -7.27 -0.74 -1.08
N LYS A 48 -7.57 -1.73 -0.26
CA LYS A 48 -7.87 -1.53 1.16
C LYS A 48 -6.64 -1.00 1.90
N ALA A 49 -5.48 -1.62 1.69
CA ALA A 49 -4.20 -1.20 2.27
C ALA A 49 -3.84 0.23 1.86
N ARG A 50 -4.05 0.56 0.59
CA ARG A 50 -3.87 1.90 0.05
C ARG A 50 -4.80 2.91 0.71
N SER A 51 -6.07 2.56 0.88
CA SER A 51 -7.05 3.44 1.53
C SER A 51 -6.68 3.71 2.99
N ASP A 52 -6.32 2.67 3.74
CA ASP A 52 -5.86 2.77 5.14
C ASP A 52 -4.62 3.66 5.24
N LEU A 53 -3.66 3.49 4.32
CA LEU A 53 -2.49 4.37 4.23
C LEU A 53 -2.89 5.81 3.99
N ILE A 54 -3.70 6.09 2.97
CA ILE A 54 -4.17 7.44 2.65
C ILE A 54 -4.90 8.09 3.83
N LEU A 55 -5.71 7.32 4.58
CA LEU A 55 -6.39 7.78 5.79
C LEU A 55 -5.44 8.06 6.97
N SER A 56 -4.29 7.37 7.03
CA SER A 56 -3.27 7.59 8.07
C SER A 56 -2.37 8.81 7.79
N ILE A 57 -2.39 9.35 6.57
CA ILE A 57 -1.54 10.45 6.14
C ILE A 57 -2.23 11.79 6.38
N ASN A 58 -1.42 12.83 6.64
CA ASN A 58 -1.93 14.18 6.76
C ASN A 58 -2.55 14.69 5.44
N PRO A 59 -3.73 15.35 5.48
CA PRO A 59 -4.41 15.88 4.29
C PRO A 59 -3.53 16.78 3.40
N SER A 60 -2.62 17.54 4.01
CA SER A 60 -1.67 18.43 3.32
C SER A 60 -0.70 17.68 2.41
N GLU A 61 -0.41 16.40 2.70
CA GLU A 61 0.51 15.57 1.94
C GLU A 61 -0.20 14.73 0.88
N LEU A 62 -1.54 14.61 0.93
CA LEU A 62 -2.35 13.80 0.00
C LEU A 62 -2.11 14.13 -1.47
N LYS A 63 -1.86 15.41 -1.79
CA LYS A 63 -1.57 15.86 -3.16
C LYS A 63 -0.35 15.17 -3.75
N GLN A 64 0.61 14.75 -2.92
CA GLN A 64 1.83 14.09 -3.37
C GLN A 64 1.59 12.62 -3.76
N PHE A 65 0.53 11.99 -3.25
CA PHE A 65 0.17 10.59 -3.54
C PHE A 65 -0.79 10.46 -4.73
N LYS A 66 -1.14 11.58 -5.37
CA LYS A 66 -1.92 11.57 -6.61
C LYS A 66 -1.14 10.80 -7.68
N GLY A 67 -1.76 9.75 -8.22
CA GLY A 67 -1.16 8.89 -9.25
C GLY A 67 -0.49 7.62 -8.74
N CYS A 68 -0.37 7.40 -7.42
CA CYS A 68 -0.01 6.08 -6.91
C CYS A 68 -1.19 5.13 -7.10
N GLU A 69 -0.98 4.00 -7.77
CA GLU A 69 -2.01 3.03 -8.09
C GLU A 69 -2.12 1.96 -7.00
N THR A 70 -0.96 1.53 -6.48
CA THR A 70 -0.85 0.46 -5.48
C THR A 70 -0.52 0.97 -4.08
N SER A 71 -0.82 0.17 -3.06
CA SER A 71 -0.45 0.47 -1.67
C SER A 71 1.06 0.60 -1.48
N ARG A 72 1.83 -0.25 -2.19
CA ARG A 72 3.30 -0.23 -2.20
C ARG A 72 3.86 1.09 -2.74
N GLU A 73 3.32 1.63 -3.82
CA GLU A 73 3.76 2.92 -4.36
C GLU A 73 3.50 4.07 -3.38
N VAL A 74 2.33 4.06 -2.73
CA VAL A 74 2.02 5.05 -1.68
C VAL A 74 3.04 4.95 -0.54
N TRP A 75 3.39 3.74 -0.12
CA TRP A 75 4.37 3.50 0.94
C TRP A 75 5.79 3.94 0.57
N LEU A 76 6.28 3.56 -0.60
CA LEU A 76 7.60 4.00 -1.06
C LEU A 76 7.68 5.52 -1.19
N LYS A 77 6.59 6.15 -1.65
CA LYS A 77 6.53 7.61 -1.74
C LYS A 77 6.47 8.27 -0.37
N LEU A 78 5.77 7.66 0.58
CA LEU A 78 5.77 8.10 1.98
C LEU A 78 7.18 8.03 2.55
N GLU A 79 7.85 6.89 2.42
CA GLU A 79 9.23 6.72 2.87
C GLU A 79 10.15 7.76 2.23
N SER A 80 10.00 8.03 0.93
CA SER A 80 10.77 9.07 0.24
C SER A 80 10.51 10.48 0.79
N ILE A 81 9.25 10.88 0.98
CA ILE A 81 8.88 12.21 1.51
C ILE A 81 9.43 12.40 2.92
N TYR A 82 9.27 11.40 3.78
CA TYR A 82 9.70 11.49 5.17
C TYR A 82 11.21 11.31 5.34
N ALA A 83 11.88 10.54 4.47
CA ALA A 83 13.33 10.48 4.42
C ALA A 83 13.92 11.83 3.99
N LEU A 84 13.30 12.51 3.01
CA LEU A 84 13.72 13.84 2.55
C LEU A 84 13.52 14.93 3.62
N LYS A 85 12.52 14.79 4.49
CA LYS A 85 12.24 15.76 5.55
C LYS A 85 13.22 15.68 6.74
N GLY A 86 14.10 14.68 6.76
CA GLY A 86 15.04 14.45 7.87
C GLY A 86 14.35 14.00 9.16
N PRO A 87 15.09 13.49 10.15
CA PRO A 87 14.51 13.13 11.44
C PRO A 87 14.04 14.42 12.13
N ALA A 88 12.74 14.68 12.06
CA ALA A 88 12.06 15.69 12.87
C ALA A 88 11.95 15.24 14.32
#